data_AF-A0A8G2FXE2-F1
#
_entry.id   AF-A0A8G2FXE2-F1
#
_cell.length_a   1.000
_cell.length_b   1.000
_cell.length_c   1.000
_cell.angle_alpha   90.00
_cell.angle_beta   90.00
_cell.angle_gamma   90.00
#
_symmetry.space_group_name_H-M   'P 1'
#
loop_
_entity.id
_entity.type
_entity.pdbx_description
1 polymer ?
#
loop_
_entity_poly.entity_id
_entity_poly.type
_entity_poly.pdbx_seq_one_letter_code
_entity_poly.pdbx_strand_id
1 'polypeptide(L)' 'MIKITITLDNDSYLRAVEPDIDEENKRTKVYISGNNIIIEALDVNAARAAISTIARVLNVTRKIMEVNVW' A
#
# COMPACT_ATOMS: atom_id res chain seq x y z
N MET A 1 -5.35 -18.51 0.62
CA MET A 1 -5.44 -17.07 0.92
C MET A 1 -4.07 -16.60 1.36
N ILE A 2 -3.55 -15.55 0.72
CA ILE A 2 -2.22 -15.00 0.95
C ILE A 2 -2.40 -13.70 1.74
N LYS A 3 -1.62 -13.53 2.81
CA LYS A 3 -1.61 -12.30 3.61
C LYS A 3 -0.20 -11.71 3.57
N ILE A 4 -0.12 -10.43 3.22
CA ILE A 4 1.13 -9.69 3.10
C ILE A 4 1.00 -8.45 3.96
N THR A 5 2.06 -8.14 4.70
CA THR A 5 2.13 -6.97 5.57
C THR A 5 3.32 -6.13 5.15
N ILE A 6 3.06 -4.86 4.86
CA ILE A 6 4.07 -3.86 4.57
C ILE A 6 4.09 -2.90 5.75
N THR A 7 5.21 -2.86 6.48
CA THR A 7 5.40 -1.93 7.60
C THR A 7 6.04 -0.65 7.08
N LEU A 8 5.48 0.50 7.47
CA LEU A 8 5.97 1.82 7.08
C LEU A 8 6.60 2.52 8.28
N ASP A 9 7.77 3.12 8.07
CA ASP A 9 8.51 3.83 9.12
C ASP A 9 8.00 5.27 9.36
N ASN A 10 7.12 5.78 8.49
CA ASN A 10 6.64 7.17 8.56
C ASN A 10 5.15 7.28 8.16
N ASP A 11 4.36 7.94 9.01
CA ASP A 11 2.92 8.13 8.87
C ASP A 11 2.51 8.91 7.62
N SER A 12 3.43 9.72 7.07
CA SER A 12 3.20 10.48 5.83
C SER A 12 2.95 9.55 4.63
N TYR A 13 3.57 8.37 4.63
CA TYR A 13 3.32 7.35 3.61
C TYR A 13 1.93 6.74 3.76
N LEU A 14 1.43 6.54 4.98
CA LEU A 14 0.10 5.97 5.21
C LEU A 14 -0.98 6.84 4.59
N ARG A 15 -0.95 8.15 4.83
CA ARG A 15 -1.88 9.12 4.26
C ARG A 15 -1.84 9.18 2.73
N ALA A 16 -0.68 8.93 2.14
CA ALA A 16 -0.53 8.98 0.70
C ALA A 16 -1.11 7.75 -0.01
N VAL A 17 -1.15 6.59 0.66
CA VAL A 17 -1.71 5.35 0.10
C VAL A 17 -3.19 5.17 0.48
N GLU A 18 -3.66 5.84 1.52
CA GLU A 18 -5.07 5.86 1.97
C GLU A 18 -6.12 5.98 0.84
N PRO A 19 -5.99 6.89 -0.15
CA PRO A 19 -6.97 6.98 -1.25
C PRO A 19 -6.98 5.77 -2.20
N ASP A 20 -5.90 5.00 -2.26
CA ASP A 20 -5.78 3.79 -3.10
C ASP A 20 -6.14 2.50 -2.34
N ILE A 21 -6.44 2.60 -1.04
CA ILE A 21 -6.67 1.43 -0.15
C ILE A 21 -8.15 1.04 -0.06
N ASP A 22 -9.07 1.87 -0.52
CA ASP A 22 -10.52 1.62 -0.45
C ASP A 22 -11.07 0.74 -1.61
N GLU A 23 -10.20 0.08 -2.37
CA GLU A 23 -10.60 -0.92 -3.37
C GLU A 23 -10.78 -2.30 -2.71
N GLU A 24 -11.95 -2.53 -2.09
CA GLU A 24 -12.39 -3.89 -1.81
C GLU A 24 -12.89 -4.54 -3.11
N ASN A 25 -12.02 -5.34 -3.72
CA ASN A 25 -12.38 -6.13 -4.89
C ASN A 25 -12.67 -7.57 -4.46
N LYS A 26 -13.49 -8.32 -5.19
CA LYS A 26 -13.91 -9.70 -4.81
C LYS A 26 -12.74 -10.68 -4.57
N ARG A 27 -11.51 -10.31 -4.94
CA ARG A 27 -10.30 -11.14 -4.90
C ARG A 27 -9.18 -10.59 -4.03
N THR A 28 -9.28 -9.34 -3.58
CA THR A 28 -8.21 -8.63 -2.88
C THR A 28 -8.81 -7.61 -1.92
N LYS A 29 -8.32 -7.61 -0.69
CA LYS A 29 -8.68 -6.66 0.36
C LYS A 29 -7.41 -5.98 0.84
N VAL A 30 -7.35 -4.66 0.72
CA VAL A 30 -6.24 -3.86 1.26
C VAL A 30 -6.80 -3.01 2.39
N TYR A 31 -6.07 -2.89 3.50
CA TYR A 31 -6.47 -2.05 4.62
C TYR A 31 -5.26 -1.60 5.43
N ILE A 32 -5.41 -0.49 6.14
CA ILE A 32 -4.39 0.03 7.06
C ILE A 32 -4.68 -0.47 8.48
N SER A 33 -3.65 -0.87 9.21
CA SER A 33 -3.72 -1.17 10.64
C SER A 33 -2.48 -0.64 11.35
N GLY A 34 -2.64 0.49 12.05
CA GLY A 34 -1.50 1.24 12.59
C GLY A 34 -0.56 1.67 11.46
N ASN A 35 0.73 1.35 11.61
CA ASN A 35 1.76 1.68 10.61
C ASN A 35 1.93 0.59 9.54
N ASN A 36 0.95 -0.29 9.40
CA ASN A 36 1.00 -1.40 8.45
C ASN A 36 -0.06 -1.25 7.37
N ILE A 37 0.35 -1.50 6.12
CA ILE A 37 -0.57 -1.80 5.02
C ILE A 37 -0.68 -3.32 4.94
N ILE A 38 -1.90 -3.82 5.04
CA ILE A 38 -2.20 -5.25 5.00
C ILE A 38 -2.92 -5.54 3.69
N ILE A 39 -2.42 -6.54 2.95
CA ILE A 39 -2.98 -7.02 1.70
C ILE A 39 -3.39 -8.47 1.90
N GLU A 40 -4.67 -8.75 1.75
CA GLU A 40 -5.23 -10.10 1.74
C GLU A 40 -5.71 -10.42 0.34
N ALA A 41 -5.22 -11.52 -0.24
CA ALA A 41 -5.50 -11.91 -1.61
C ALA A 41 -5.89 -13.38 -1.72
N LEU A 42 -6.81 -13.70 -2.65
CA LEU A 42 -7.21 -15.08 -2.90
C LEU A 42 -6.12 -15.89 -3.61
N ASP A 43 -5.34 -15.25 -4.48
CA ASP A 43 -4.30 -15.88 -5.31
C ASP A 43 -3.09 -14.97 -5.53
N VAL A 44 -2.01 -15.54 -6.07
CA VAL A 44 -0.72 -14.86 -6.27
C VAL A 44 -0.82 -13.70 -7.26
N ASN A 45 -1.68 -13.80 -8.29
CA ASN A 45 -1.82 -12.73 -9.28
C ASN A 45 -2.53 -11.52 -8.67
N ALA A 46 -3.58 -11.76 -7.90
CA ALA A 46 -4.26 -10.72 -7.13
C ALA A 46 -3.31 -10.02 -6.14
N ALA A 47 -2.50 -10.79 -5.41
CA ALA A 47 -1.49 -10.26 -4.50
C ALA A 47 -0.45 -9.40 -5.25
N ARG A 48 0.08 -9.89 -6.37
CA ARG A 48 1.07 -9.18 -7.18
C ARG A 48 0.54 -7.85 -7.72
N ALA A 49 -0.71 -7.83 -8.18
CA ALA A 49 -1.35 -6.62 -8.66
C ALA A 49 -1.46 -5.55 -7.55
N ALA A 50 -1.98 -5.94 -6.38
CA ALA A 50 -2.10 -5.03 -5.24
C ALA A 50 -0.75 -4.48 -4.76
N ILE A 51 0.27 -5.35 -4.63
CA ILE A 51 1.63 -4.93 -4.28
C ILE A 51 2.17 -3.92 -5.30
N SER A 52 1.97 -4.17 -6.60
CA SER A 52 2.48 -3.29 -7.65
C SER A 52 1.84 -1.90 -7.59
N THR A 53 0.55 -1.80 -7.26
CA THR A 53 -0.14 -0.52 -7.10
C THR A 53 0.41 0.23 -5.89
N ILE A 54 0.43 -0.42 -4.71
CA ILE A 54 0.90 0.20 -3.47
C ILE A 54 2.37 0.64 -3.58
N ALA A 55 3.24 -0.20 -4.15
CA ALA A 55 4.65 0.14 -4.35
C ALA A 55 4.85 1.34 -5.30
N ARG A 56 3.95 1.54 -6.28
CA ARG A 56 4.01 2.72 -7.17
C ARG A 56 3.70 4.00 -6.40
N VAL A 57 2.63 3.99 -5.60
CA VAL A 57 2.21 5.13 -4.78
C VAL A 57 3.32 5.49 -3.80
N LEU A 58 3.83 4.52 -3.05
CA LEU A 58 4.93 4.73 -2.11
C LEU A 58 6.19 5.32 -2.77
N ASN A 59 6.55 4.86 -3.97
CA ASN A 59 7.70 5.40 -4.71
C ASN A 59 7.49 6.86 -5.15
N VAL A 60 6.27 7.23 -5.56
CA VAL A 60 5.94 8.61 -5.92
C VAL A 60 6.00 9.49 -4.67
N THR A 61 5.38 9.05 -3.57
CA THR A 61 5.39 9.77 -2.29
C THR A 61 6.82 10.00 -1.80
N ARG A 62 7.69 8.98 -1.89
CA ARG A 62 9.09 9.10 -1.48
C ARG A 62 9.80 10.20 -2.28
N LYS A 63 9.63 10.22 -3.60
CA LYS A 63 10.23 11.27 -4.45
C LYS A 63 9.72 12.66 -4.11
N ILE A 64 8.43 12.82 -3.81
CA ILE A 64 7.86 14.12 -3.42
C ILE A 64 8.44 14.56 -2.07
N MET A 65 8.57 13.65 -1.11
CA MET A 65 9.15 13.97 0.20
C MET A 65 10.63 14.33 0.11
N GLU A 66 11.41 13.66 -0.74
CA GLU A 66 12.81 14.01 -1.01
C GLU A 66 12.96 15.43 -1.59
N VAL A 67 12.03 15.85 -2.46
CA VAL A 67 12.05 17.19 -3.08
C VAL A 67 11.64 18.31 -2.10
N ASN A 68 10.78 18.01 -1.13
CA ASN A 68 10.33 19.00 -0.12
C ASN A 68 11.39 19.34 0.94
N VAL A 69 12.52 18.63 1.00
CA VAL A 69 13.66 19.00 1.84
C VAL A 69 14.54 19.99 1.05
N TRP A 70 14.10 21.24 0.97
CA TRP A 70 14.82 22.36 0.36
C TRP A 70 14.86 23.56 1.32
#